data_AF-A0A963PD02-F1
#
_entry.id   AF-A0A963PD02-F1
#
_cell.length_a   1.000
_cell.length_b   1.000
_cell.length_c   1.000
_cell.angle_alpha   90.00
_cell.angle_beta   90.00
_cell.angle_gamma   90.00
#
_symmetry.space_group_name_H-M   'P 1'
#
loop_
_entity.id
_entity.type
_entity.pdbx_description
1 polymer ?
#
loop_
_entity_poly.entity_id
_entity_poly.type
_entity_poly.pdbx_seq_one_letter_code
_entity_poly.pdbx_strand_id
1 'polypeptide(L)'
;RGIGIDPGFRPERTPDHLADRIEFIQDFYGPKYRHLAADYVCCRHTLEHIGPVEEFMRLVRESIGDRHATPVFFELPAMERVLDEQAFWDIYYEHCSYFTLGSLARLFRRTGFDVRELYKVYDDQYLMLEAFPAEGSTEAQLDQEDDLADIRRKVETFTAAIADRKARLVGDVERWTSEGRKVALWGSGSKAVSYLTTLGLADRISAVVDINPHKWGKFL
;
A
#
# COMPACT_ATOMS: atom_id res chain seq x y z
N ARG A 1 20.92 -11.26 10.31
CA ARG A 1 20.44 -10.10 11.10
C ARG A 1 19.75 -9.16 10.12
N GLY A 2 18.60 -8.60 10.45
CA GLY A 2 17.85 -7.67 9.58
C GLY A 2 18.05 -6.22 10.02
N ILE A 3 17.86 -5.27 9.10
CA ILE A 3 17.83 -3.84 9.39
C ILE A 3 16.50 -3.28 8.86
N GLY A 4 15.71 -2.65 9.73
CA GLY A 4 14.49 -1.94 9.38
C GLY A 4 14.71 -0.42 9.48
N ILE A 5 14.25 0.32 8.48
CA ILE A 5 14.26 1.79 8.50
C ILE A 5 12.79 2.23 8.41
N ASP A 6 12.27 2.77 9.51
CA ASP A 6 10.86 3.13 9.62
C ASP A 6 10.69 4.35 10.54
N PRO A 7 10.25 5.51 10.04
CA PRO A 7 10.06 6.72 10.85
C PRO A 7 8.94 6.54 11.90
N GLY A 8 7.99 5.63 11.66
CA GLY A 8 6.89 5.29 12.54
C GLY A 8 7.22 4.21 13.59
N PHE A 9 8.45 3.69 13.59
CA PHE A 9 8.87 2.63 14.50
C PHE A 9 8.71 3.06 15.97
N ARG A 10 8.29 2.11 16.81
CA ARG A 10 8.07 2.29 18.24
C ARG A 10 8.84 1.23 19.03
N PRO A 11 10.01 1.56 19.59
CA PRO A 11 10.88 0.59 20.28
C PRO A 11 10.14 -0.20 21.36
N GLU A 12 9.23 0.44 22.10
CA GLU A 12 8.45 -0.15 23.19
C GLU A 12 7.46 -1.24 22.75
N ARG A 13 7.24 -1.39 21.44
CA ARG A 13 6.38 -2.43 20.84
C ARG A 13 7.19 -3.61 20.29
N THR A 14 8.50 -3.61 20.45
CA THR A 14 9.39 -4.64 19.90
C THR A 14 9.40 -5.85 20.83
N PRO A 15 9.03 -7.05 20.35
CA PRO A 15 9.15 -8.27 21.15
C PRO A 15 10.62 -8.56 21.52
N ASP A 16 10.87 -8.89 22.79
CA ASP A 16 12.23 -9.13 23.31
C ASP A 16 13.04 -10.14 22.48
N HIS A 17 12.36 -11.19 21.99
CA HIS A 17 12.98 -12.25 21.17
C HIS A 17 13.48 -11.81 19.77
N LEU A 18 13.26 -10.54 19.38
CA LEU A 18 13.74 -9.95 18.13
C LEU A 18 14.90 -8.97 18.32
N ALA A 19 15.17 -8.52 19.55
CA ALA A 19 16.10 -7.43 19.84
C ALA A 19 17.53 -7.67 19.31
N ASP A 20 18.02 -8.92 19.38
CA ASP A 20 19.37 -9.26 18.90
C ASP A 20 19.43 -9.63 17.40
N ARG A 21 18.27 -9.76 16.75
CA ARG A 21 18.16 -10.24 15.36
C ARG A 21 17.83 -9.15 14.36
N ILE A 22 17.24 -8.05 14.82
CA ILE A 22 16.79 -6.93 13.99
C ILE A 22 17.28 -5.63 14.61
N GLU A 23 17.89 -4.80 13.79
CA GLU A 23 18.19 -3.42 14.13
C GLU A 23 17.15 -2.50 13.49
N PHE A 24 16.60 -1.57 14.25
CA PHE A 24 15.67 -0.57 13.74
C PHE A 24 16.29 0.82 13.79
N ILE A 25 16.18 1.54 12.68
CA ILE A 25 16.57 2.93 12.54
C ILE A 25 15.28 3.73 12.36
N GLN A 26 14.93 4.53 13.36
CA GLN A 26 13.74 5.36 13.32
C GLN A 26 13.98 6.64 12.51
N ASP A 27 13.93 6.53 11.19
CA ASP A 27 14.21 7.61 10.25
C ASP A 27 13.59 7.31 8.88
N PHE A 28 13.61 8.28 7.97
CA PHE A 28 13.27 8.07 6.57
C PHE A 28 14.45 7.46 5.81
N TYR A 29 14.16 6.47 4.95
CA TYR A 29 15.16 5.95 4.03
C TYR A 29 15.68 7.06 3.09
N GLY A 30 17.00 7.13 2.91
CA GLY A 30 17.64 8.27 2.28
C GLY A 30 19.11 8.03 1.91
N PRO A 31 19.75 8.94 1.16
CA PRO A 31 21.15 8.80 0.71
C PRO A 31 22.16 8.52 1.83
N LYS A 32 21.90 9.00 3.06
CA LYS A 32 22.75 8.75 4.24
C LYS A 32 22.89 7.27 4.59
N TYR A 33 21.95 6.43 4.18
CA TYR A 33 21.94 4.98 4.46
C TYR A 33 22.52 4.12 3.32
N ARG A 34 23.07 4.72 2.25
CA ARG A 34 23.71 3.96 1.15
C ARG A 34 24.87 3.07 1.58
N HIS A 35 25.47 3.35 2.74
CA HIS A 35 26.53 2.52 3.33
C HIS A 35 26.02 1.17 3.85
N LEU A 36 24.70 1.03 4.05
CA LEU A 36 24.11 -0.22 4.49
C LEU A 36 24.14 -1.25 3.35
N ALA A 37 24.56 -2.46 3.70
CA ALA A 37 24.63 -3.59 2.79
C ALA A 37 23.59 -4.64 3.18
N ALA A 38 22.89 -5.18 2.18
CA ALA A 38 21.94 -6.26 2.38
C ALA A 38 22.05 -7.27 1.24
N ASP A 39 21.88 -8.54 1.57
CA ASP A 39 21.75 -9.62 0.60
C ASP A 39 20.35 -9.66 -0.02
N TYR A 40 19.38 -8.96 0.58
CA TYR A 40 17.99 -8.85 0.14
C TYR A 40 17.37 -7.55 0.63
N VAL A 41 16.62 -6.86 -0.24
CA VAL A 41 15.88 -5.64 0.11
C VAL A 41 14.38 -5.91 0.02
N CYS A 42 13.65 -5.58 1.09
CA CYS A 42 12.22 -5.83 1.17
C CYS A 42 11.47 -4.54 1.51
N CYS A 43 10.39 -4.26 0.78
CA CYS A 43 9.53 -3.11 0.99
C CYS A 43 8.06 -3.57 0.92
N ARG A 44 7.35 -3.52 2.06
CA ARG A 44 5.96 -3.98 2.14
C ARG A 44 5.09 -2.85 2.63
N HIS A 45 3.96 -2.62 1.96
CA HIS A 45 2.97 -1.59 2.32
C HIS A 45 3.60 -0.22 2.63
N THR A 46 4.51 0.23 1.77
CA THR A 46 5.30 1.45 2.01
C THR A 46 5.47 2.27 0.74
N LEU A 47 5.73 1.66 -0.43
CA LEU A 47 5.98 2.43 -1.66
C LEU A 47 4.76 3.27 -2.09
N GLU A 48 3.54 2.79 -1.86
CA GLU A 48 2.30 3.52 -2.10
C GLU A 48 2.19 4.82 -1.30
N HIS A 49 2.95 4.94 -0.21
CA HIS A 49 3.00 6.10 0.67
C HIS A 49 4.12 7.09 0.34
N ILE A 50 4.99 6.78 -0.63
CA ILE A 50 6.18 7.58 -0.94
C ILE A 50 6.00 8.26 -2.30
N GLY A 51 6.21 9.57 -2.34
CA GLY A 51 6.27 10.33 -3.59
C GLY A 51 7.45 11.31 -3.60
N PRO A 52 8.15 11.50 -4.73
CA PRO A 52 7.96 10.85 -6.04
C PRO A 52 8.53 9.42 -6.11
N VAL A 53 7.73 8.44 -6.58
CA VAL A 53 8.08 7.01 -6.57
C VAL A 53 9.30 6.67 -7.44
N GLU A 54 9.49 7.36 -8.56
CA GLU A 54 10.60 7.10 -9.47
C GLU A 54 11.95 7.51 -8.86
N GLU A 55 11.98 8.62 -8.12
CA GLU A 55 13.17 9.08 -7.41
C GLU A 55 13.52 8.13 -6.27
N PHE A 56 12.52 7.66 -5.52
CA PHE A 56 12.73 6.68 -4.47
C PHE A 56 13.30 5.37 -5.01
N MET A 57 12.75 4.85 -6.12
CA MET A 57 13.25 3.62 -6.73
C MET A 57 14.68 3.77 -7.29
N ARG A 58 15.03 4.94 -7.85
CA ARG A 58 16.43 5.26 -8.21
C ARG A 58 17.34 5.25 -6.99
N LEU A 59 16.91 5.85 -5.88
CA LEU A 59 17.67 5.84 -4.62
C LEU A 59 17.90 4.41 -4.12
N VAL A 60 16.89 3.54 -4.17
CA VAL A 60 17.03 2.11 -3.82
C VAL A 60 18.06 1.46 -4.75
N ARG A 61 17.95 1.66 -6.06
CA ARG A 61 18.90 1.10 -7.05
C ARG A 61 20.35 1.56 -6.79
N GLU A 62 20.56 2.85 -6.56
CA GLU A 62 21.86 3.45 -6.25
C GLU A 62 22.45 2.92 -4.94
N SER A 63 21.60 2.68 -3.94
CA SER A 63 22.04 2.12 -2.65
C SER A 63 22.52 0.68 -2.78
N ILE A 64 21.95 -0.09 -3.71
CA ILE A 64 22.41 -1.46 -3.99
C ILE A 64 23.77 -1.44 -4.70
N GLY A 65 24.03 -0.46 -5.58
CA GLY A 65 25.30 -0.32 -6.31
C GLY A 65 25.57 -1.49 -7.26
N ASP A 66 26.80 -1.97 -7.33
CA ASP A 66 27.22 -3.03 -8.27
C ASP A 66 26.86 -4.45 -7.80
N ARG A 67 26.02 -4.57 -6.76
CA ARG A 67 25.56 -5.87 -6.21
C ARG A 67 24.37 -6.40 -7.00
N HIS A 68 24.59 -6.76 -8.26
CA HIS A 68 23.56 -7.26 -9.17
C HIS A 68 22.90 -8.58 -8.72
N ALA A 69 23.49 -9.28 -7.76
CA ALA A 69 22.93 -10.50 -7.16
C ALA A 69 22.02 -10.24 -5.94
N THR A 70 21.78 -8.99 -5.54
CA THR A 70 20.90 -8.62 -4.42
C THR A 70 19.45 -8.46 -4.90
N PRO A 71 18.54 -9.43 -4.66
CA PRO A 71 17.15 -9.27 -5.02
C PRO A 71 16.46 -8.18 -4.21
N VAL A 72 15.46 -7.57 -4.85
CA VAL A 72 14.49 -6.70 -4.21
C VAL A 72 13.10 -7.32 -4.29
N PHE A 73 12.33 -7.16 -3.22
CA PHE A 73 10.96 -7.63 -3.14
C PHE A 73 10.04 -6.54 -2.64
N PHE A 74 8.93 -6.35 -3.36
CA PHE A 74 7.93 -5.36 -3.06
C PHE A 74 6.53 -5.97 -3.00
N GLU A 75 5.81 -5.65 -1.92
CA GLU A 75 4.42 -6.04 -1.71
C GLU A 75 3.57 -4.79 -1.51
N LEU A 76 2.61 -4.56 -2.42
CA LEU A 76 1.82 -3.32 -2.48
C LEU A 76 0.34 -3.63 -2.70
N PRO A 77 -0.59 -2.76 -2.27
CA PRO A 77 -2.00 -2.90 -2.61
C PRO A 77 -2.24 -2.89 -4.12
N ALA A 78 -3.11 -3.77 -4.60
CA ALA A 78 -3.54 -3.81 -6.00
C ALA A 78 -4.68 -2.82 -6.24
N MET A 79 -4.48 -1.85 -7.14
CA MET A 79 -5.49 -0.84 -7.48
C MET A 79 -6.73 -1.47 -8.11
N GLU A 80 -6.61 -2.60 -8.78
CA GLU A 80 -7.73 -3.31 -9.40
C GLU A 80 -8.83 -3.62 -8.40
N ARG A 81 -8.47 -3.97 -7.15
CA ARG A 81 -9.46 -4.19 -6.09
C ARG A 81 -10.30 -2.95 -5.81
N VAL A 82 -9.68 -1.77 -5.80
CA VAL A 82 -10.37 -0.48 -5.62
C VAL A 82 -11.37 -0.26 -6.75
N LEU A 83 -10.97 -0.57 -7.98
CA LEU A 83 -11.80 -0.39 -9.17
C LEU A 83 -12.95 -1.40 -9.23
N ASP A 84 -12.68 -2.67 -8.94
CA ASP A 84 -13.65 -3.77 -9.06
C ASP A 84 -14.67 -3.76 -7.91
N GLU A 85 -14.21 -3.60 -6.66
CA GLU A 85 -15.08 -3.61 -5.48
C GLU A 85 -15.71 -2.24 -5.19
N GLN A 86 -15.29 -1.21 -5.94
CA GLN A 86 -15.62 0.19 -5.65
C GLN A 86 -15.17 0.60 -4.24
N ALA A 87 -14.04 0.05 -3.79
CA ALA A 87 -13.48 0.25 -2.45
C ALA A 87 -12.83 1.64 -2.32
N PHE A 88 -13.60 2.70 -2.55
CA PHE A 88 -13.13 4.09 -2.55
C PHE A 88 -12.44 4.52 -1.24
N TRP A 89 -12.71 3.82 -0.15
CA TRP A 89 -12.07 4.05 1.16
C TRP A 89 -10.57 3.70 1.16
N ASP A 90 -10.07 3.02 0.13
CA ASP A 90 -8.64 2.83 -0.11
C ASP A 90 -7.98 4.01 -0.83
N ILE A 91 -8.77 5.00 -1.27
CA ILE A 91 -8.29 6.26 -1.84
C ILE A 91 -8.26 7.33 -0.74
N TYR A 92 -7.09 7.57 -0.15
CA TYR A 92 -6.92 8.54 0.93
C TYR A 92 -5.51 9.13 0.95
N TYR A 93 -5.30 10.17 1.76
CA TYR A 93 -4.14 11.06 1.68
C TYR A 93 -2.77 10.38 1.88
N GLU A 94 -2.72 9.29 2.66
CA GLU A 94 -1.48 8.55 2.89
C GLU A 94 -1.08 7.74 1.64
N HIS A 95 -2.01 7.32 0.79
CA HIS A 95 -1.73 6.63 -0.47
C HIS A 95 -1.48 7.65 -1.58
N CYS A 96 -0.21 7.98 -1.79
CA CYS A 96 0.24 8.89 -2.85
C CYS A 96 0.25 8.23 -4.24
N SER A 97 0.31 6.91 -4.32
CA SER A 97 0.38 6.15 -5.58
C SER A 97 -0.41 4.86 -5.52
N TYR A 98 -1.03 4.48 -6.65
CA TYR A 98 -1.86 3.30 -6.79
C TYR A 98 -1.31 2.44 -7.92
N PHE A 99 -0.94 1.21 -7.61
CA PHE A 99 -0.22 0.33 -8.53
C PHE A 99 -1.10 -0.75 -9.10
N THR A 100 -0.77 -1.16 -10.31
CA THR A 100 -1.25 -2.37 -10.99
C THR A 100 -0.01 -3.21 -11.30
N LEU A 101 -0.16 -4.46 -11.75
CA LEU A 101 0.99 -5.31 -12.10
C LEU A 101 1.88 -4.60 -13.14
N GLY A 102 1.28 -4.07 -14.21
CA GLY A 102 2.00 -3.38 -15.26
C GLY A 102 2.60 -2.06 -14.84
N SER A 103 1.90 -1.22 -14.05
CA SER A 103 2.46 0.08 -13.65
C SER A 103 3.64 -0.09 -12.68
N LEU A 104 3.57 -1.09 -11.80
CA LEU A 104 4.65 -1.44 -10.89
C LEU A 104 5.86 -2.00 -11.66
N ALA A 105 5.64 -2.95 -12.57
CA ALA A 105 6.74 -3.49 -13.38
C ALA A 105 7.42 -2.40 -14.21
N ARG A 106 6.65 -1.56 -14.91
CA ARG A 106 7.18 -0.43 -15.69
C ARG A 106 8.04 0.52 -14.83
N LEU A 107 7.64 0.78 -13.58
CA LEU A 107 8.45 1.58 -12.66
C LEU A 107 9.80 0.91 -12.36
N PHE A 108 9.80 -0.37 -12.01
CA PHE A 108 11.03 -1.13 -11.71
C PHE A 108 11.95 -1.22 -12.92
N ARG A 109 11.40 -1.59 -14.07
CA ARG A 109 12.13 -1.68 -15.33
C ARG A 109 12.79 -0.35 -15.71
N ARG A 110 12.07 0.77 -15.59
CA ARG A 110 12.62 2.11 -15.88
C ARG A 110 13.67 2.59 -14.87
N THR A 111 13.73 1.99 -13.68
CA THR A 111 14.60 2.43 -12.57
C THR A 111 15.79 1.50 -12.33
N GLY A 112 16.13 0.66 -13.31
CA GLY A 112 17.35 -0.13 -13.26
C GLY A 112 17.16 -1.52 -12.66
N PHE A 113 15.96 -2.09 -12.76
CA PHE A 113 15.67 -3.45 -12.28
C PHE A 113 15.17 -4.34 -13.42
N ASP A 114 15.50 -5.62 -13.35
CA ASP A 114 14.92 -6.68 -14.16
C ASP A 114 13.89 -7.45 -13.32
N VAL A 115 12.61 -7.36 -13.71
CA VAL A 115 11.50 -7.99 -13.00
C VAL A 115 11.44 -9.47 -13.35
N ARG A 116 11.51 -10.33 -12.32
CA ARG A 116 11.53 -11.80 -12.46
C ARG A 116 10.19 -12.44 -12.15
N GLU A 117 9.56 -12.00 -11.07
CA GLU A 117 8.27 -12.52 -10.62
C GLU A 117 7.30 -11.37 -10.42
N LEU A 118 6.06 -11.57 -10.88
CA LEU A 118 4.99 -10.57 -10.81
C LEU A 118 3.63 -11.27 -10.74
N TYR A 119 2.99 -11.23 -9.57
CA TYR A 119 1.72 -11.93 -9.34
C TYR A 119 0.91 -11.28 -8.23
N LYS A 120 -0.32 -11.75 -8.02
CA LYS A 120 -1.19 -11.29 -6.93
C LYS A 120 -1.40 -12.38 -5.88
N VAL A 121 -1.64 -11.95 -4.63
CA VAL A 121 -1.91 -12.83 -3.48
C VAL A 121 -3.02 -12.26 -2.59
N TYR A 122 -3.47 -13.07 -1.63
CA TYR A 122 -4.55 -12.74 -0.69
C TYR A 122 -5.83 -12.30 -1.40
N ASP A 123 -6.37 -13.17 -2.25
CA ASP A 123 -7.58 -12.89 -3.05
C ASP A 123 -7.40 -11.62 -3.91
N ASP A 124 -6.29 -11.61 -4.64
CA ASP A 124 -5.86 -10.55 -5.54
C ASP A 124 -5.72 -9.13 -4.95
N GLN A 125 -5.65 -9.04 -3.61
CA GLN A 125 -5.57 -7.76 -2.91
C GLN A 125 -4.19 -7.10 -2.99
N TYR A 126 -3.13 -7.90 -3.14
CA TYR A 126 -1.75 -7.39 -3.11
C TYR A 126 -0.96 -7.87 -4.30
N LEU A 127 -0.17 -6.96 -4.85
CA LEU A 127 0.85 -7.19 -5.87
C LEU A 127 2.12 -7.71 -5.19
N MET A 128 2.73 -8.73 -5.77
CA MET A 128 4.03 -9.28 -5.39
C MET A 128 4.99 -9.06 -6.55
N LEU A 129 6.12 -8.41 -6.30
CA LEU A 129 7.16 -8.20 -7.30
C LEU A 129 8.52 -8.61 -6.73
N GLU A 130 9.22 -9.50 -7.43
CA GLU A 130 10.64 -9.77 -7.22
C GLU A 130 11.45 -9.31 -8.43
N ALA A 131 12.54 -8.61 -8.18
CA ALA A 131 13.42 -8.10 -9.23
C ALA A 131 14.89 -8.08 -8.83
N PHE A 132 15.77 -8.04 -9.83
CA PHE A 132 17.22 -7.94 -9.64
C PHE A 132 17.75 -6.63 -10.24
N PRO A 133 18.81 -6.04 -9.68
CA PRO A 133 19.44 -4.87 -10.25
C PRO A 133 19.97 -5.15 -11.66
N ALA A 134 19.63 -4.29 -12.62
CA ALA A 134 20.07 -4.33 -14.00
C ALA A 134 20.98 -3.13 -14.33
N GLU A 135 21.63 -3.20 -15.49
CA GLU A 135 22.33 -2.08 -16.10
C GLU A 135 21.34 -1.25 -16.93
N GLY A 136 20.81 -0.18 -16.35
CA GLY A 136 19.84 0.68 -17.02
C GLY A 136 18.44 0.06 -17.15
N SER A 137 17.64 0.62 -18.05
CA SER A 137 16.24 0.19 -18.22
C SER A 137 16.14 -1.19 -18.86
N THR A 138 15.18 -2.00 -18.41
CA THR A 138 14.88 -3.32 -18.99
C THR A 138 13.56 -3.29 -19.76
N GLU A 139 13.38 -4.27 -20.65
CA GLU A 139 12.16 -4.43 -21.46
C GLU A 139 11.12 -5.30 -20.74
N ALA A 140 9.84 -5.12 -21.09
CA ALA A 140 8.76 -5.98 -20.59
C ALA A 140 8.96 -7.44 -21.02
N GLN A 141 8.76 -8.38 -20.10
CA GLN A 141 8.97 -9.81 -20.35
C GLN A 141 7.83 -10.70 -19.83
N LEU A 142 6.95 -10.17 -18.97
CA LEU A 142 5.85 -10.92 -18.37
C LEU A 142 4.52 -10.44 -18.95
N ASP A 143 3.65 -11.38 -19.33
CA ASP A 143 2.35 -11.08 -19.95
C ASP A 143 1.47 -10.20 -19.05
N GLN A 144 1.59 -10.36 -17.73
CA GLN A 144 0.84 -9.59 -16.74
C GLN A 144 1.20 -8.10 -16.72
N GLU A 145 2.29 -7.69 -17.39
CA GLU A 145 2.67 -6.29 -17.51
C GLU A 145 1.75 -5.51 -18.48
N ASP A 146 1.12 -6.21 -19.43
CA ASP A 146 0.21 -5.61 -20.42
C ASP A 146 -1.23 -5.53 -19.89
N ASP A 147 -1.44 -4.60 -18.96
CA ASP A 147 -2.72 -4.42 -18.24
C ASP A 147 -3.48 -3.15 -18.64
N LEU A 148 -2.87 -2.24 -19.40
CA LEU A 148 -3.34 -0.85 -19.52
C LEU A 148 -4.75 -0.74 -20.12
N ALA A 149 -5.08 -1.57 -21.11
CA ALA A 149 -6.40 -1.56 -21.73
C ALA A 149 -7.50 -2.00 -20.75
N ASP A 150 -7.22 -3.04 -19.96
CA ASP A 150 -8.15 -3.55 -18.95
C ASP A 150 -8.34 -2.55 -17.80
N ILE A 151 -7.23 -1.98 -17.30
CA ILE A 151 -7.25 -0.96 -16.26
C ILE A 151 -8.05 0.26 -16.71
N ARG A 152 -7.90 0.73 -17.96
CA ARG A 152 -8.69 1.85 -18.50
C ARG A 152 -10.19 1.56 -18.43
N ARG A 153 -10.61 0.38 -18.88
CA ARG A 153 -12.01 -0.07 -18.83
C ARG A 153 -12.54 -0.13 -17.40
N LYS A 154 -11.74 -0.64 -16.46
CA LYS A 154 -12.09 -0.68 -15.02
C LYS A 154 -12.26 0.73 -14.45
N VAL A 155 -11.38 1.67 -14.78
CA VAL A 155 -11.48 3.08 -14.36
C VAL A 155 -12.75 3.74 -14.88
N GLU A 156 -13.08 3.53 -16.16
CA GLU A 156 -14.33 4.04 -16.75
C GLU A 156 -15.56 3.49 -16.02
N THR A 157 -15.57 2.17 -15.76
CA THR A 157 -16.66 1.49 -15.04
C THR A 157 -16.80 2.01 -13.61
N PHE A 158 -15.69 2.12 -12.88
CA PHE A 158 -15.66 2.66 -11.53
C PHE A 158 -16.20 4.09 -11.49
N THR A 159 -15.73 4.95 -12.41
CA THR A 159 -16.13 6.36 -12.49
C THR A 159 -17.63 6.51 -12.73
N ALA A 160 -18.20 5.68 -13.61
CA ALA A 160 -19.63 5.70 -13.91
C ALA A 160 -20.51 5.23 -12.74
N ALA A 161 -20.01 4.32 -11.90
CA ALA A 161 -20.84 3.62 -10.91
C ALA A 161 -20.59 4.03 -9.44
N ILE A 162 -19.50 4.74 -9.14
CA ILE A 162 -19.10 5.04 -7.76
C ILE A 162 -20.07 5.99 -7.03
N ALA A 163 -20.69 6.94 -7.75
CA ALA A 163 -21.65 7.87 -7.17
C ALA A 163 -22.86 7.12 -6.58
N ASP A 164 -23.44 6.21 -7.36
CA ASP A 164 -24.57 5.39 -6.92
C ASP A 164 -24.19 4.48 -5.75
N ARG A 165 -22.97 3.93 -5.77
CA ARG A 165 -22.47 3.11 -4.64
C ARG A 165 -22.42 3.92 -3.35
N LYS A 166 -21.85 5.13 -3.40
CA LYS A 166 -21.78 6.03 -2.24
C LYS A 166 -23.17 6.40 -1.74
N ALA A 167 -24.10 6.76 -2.65
CA ALA A 167 -25.47 7.08 -2.29
C ALA A 167 -26.20 5.91 -1.61
N ARG A 168 -26.03 4.68 -2.10
CA ARG A 168 -26.61 3.48 -1.46
C ARG A 168 -26.08 3.27 -0.04
N LEU A 169 -24.77 3.40 0.16
CA LEU A 169 -24.14 3.23 1.48
C LEU A 169 -24.62 4.26 2.50
N VAL A 170 -24.78 5.51 2.07
CA VAL A 170 -25.39 6.57 2.91
C VAL A 170 -26.84 6.22 3.24
N GLY A 171 -27.64 5.85 2.22
CA GLY A 171 -29.04 5.50 2.40
C GLY A 171 -29.27 4.30 3.33
N ASP A 172 -28.37 3.31 3.32
CA ASP A 172 -28.41 2.19 4.26
C ASP A 172 -28.23 2.64 5.71
N VAL A 173 -27.25 3.51 5.98
CA VAL A 173 -27.01 4.04 7.33
C VAL A 173 -28.16 4.94 7.80
N GLU A 174 -28.69 5.78 6.91
CA GLU A 174 -29.86 6.62 7.20
C GLU A 174 -31.10 5.78 7.53
N ARG A 175 -31.34 4.71 6.76
CA ARG A 175 -32.43 3.77 7.00
C ARG A 175 -32.28 3.05 8.34
N TRP A 176 -31.09 2.53 8.66
CA TRP A 176 -30.87 1.88 9.96
C TRP A 176 -31.07 2.85 11.12
N THR A 177 -30.63 4.09 10.96
CA THR A 177 -30.80 5.15 11.98
C THR A 177 -32.28 5.51 12.15
N SER A 178 -33.05 5.63 11.07
CA SER A 178 -34.49 5.96 11.14
C SER A 178 -35.34 4.81 11.72
N GLU A 179 -34.88 3.57 11.57
CA GLU A 179 -35.42 2.38 12.25
C GLU A 179 -35.03 2.30 13.74
N GLY A 180 -34.29 3.29 14.28
CA GLY A 180 -33.85 3.33 15.68
C GLY A 180 -32.69 2.38 16.00
N ARG A 181 -32.01 1.83 14.98
CA ARG A 181 -30.84 0.96 15.19
C ARG A 181 -29.60 1.80 15.48
N LYS A 182 -28.68 1.22 16.27
CA LYS A 182 -27.34 1.76 16.46
C LYS A 182 -26.38 1.15 15.45
N VAL A 183 -25.66 2.00 14.72
CA VAL A 183 -24.65 1.56 13.75
C VAL A 183 -23.28 1.67 14.40
N ALA A 184 -22.51 0.59 14.36
CA ALA A 184 -21.13 0.55 14.83
C ALA A 184 -20.20 0.17 13.68
N LEU A 185 -18.99 0.72 13.68
CA LEU A 185 -17.93 0.38 12.73
C LEU A 185 -16.94 -0.58 13.38
N TRP A 186 -16.54 -1.64 12.67
CA TRP A 186 -15.50 -2.56 13.12
C TRP A 186 -14.20 -2.27 12.38
N GLY A 187 -13.21 -1.74 13.09
CA GLY A 187 -11.94 -1.24 12.58
C GLY A 187 -11.86 0.28 12.60
N SER A 188 -10.77 0.81 13.14
CA SER A 188 -10.48 2.25 13.27
C SER A 188 -9.22 2.66 12.47
N GLY A 189 -8.93 1.96 11.37
CA GLY A 189 -7.79 2.24 10.49
C GLY A 189 -8.03 3.40 9.52
N SER A 190 -7.02 3.77 8.73
CA SER A 190 -7.12 4.87 7.75
C SER A 190 -8.29 4.68 6.76
N LYS A 191 -8.59 3.44 6.38
CA LYS A 191 -9.77 3.10 5.55
C LYS A 191 -11.10 3.47 6.22
N ALA A 192 -11.22 3.27 7.54
CA ALA A 192 -12.41 3.67 8.30
C ALA A 192 -12.58 5.19 8.30
N VAL A 193 -11.49 5.93 8.52
CA VAL A 193 -11.49 7.40 8.45
C VAL A 193 -11.88 7.87 7.04
N SER A 194 -11.29 7.28 6.00
CA SER A 194 -11.62 7.60 4.60
C SER A 194 -13.09 7.33 4.28
N TYR A 195 -13.63 6.19 4.71
CA TYR A 195 -15.03 5.84 4.54
C TYR A 195 -15.96 6.88 5.19
N LEU A 196 -15.73 7.21 6.46
CA LEU A 196 -16.60 8.12 7.22
C LEU A 196 -16.54 9.54 6.69
N THR A 197 -15.35 10.04 6.39
CA THR A 197 -15.15 11.41 5.88
C THR A 197 -15.70 11.55 4.46
N THR A 198 -15.47 10.58 3.58
CA THR A 198 -15.98 10.62 2.21
C THR A 198 -17.51 10.56 2.14
N LEU A 199 -18.15 9.81 3.05
CA LEU A 199 -19.62 9.67 3.06
C LEU A 199 -20.32 10.67 3.99
N GLY A 200 -19.60 11.44 4.80
CA GLY A 200 -20.19 12.38 5.76
C GLY A 200 -20.98 11.69 6.88
N LEU A 201 -20.53 10.52 7.33
CA LEU A 201 -21.29 9.65 8.25
C LEU A 201 -20.84 9.70 9.71
N ALA A 202 -19.87 10.54 10.08
CA ALA A 202 -19.29 10.56 11.43
C ALA A 202 -20.36 10.66 12.54
N ASP A 203 -21.32 11.58 12.41
CA ASP A 203 -22.40 11.80 13.38
C ASP A 203 -23.49 10.71 13.39
N ARG A 204 -23.38 9.72 12.50
CA ARG A 204 -24.33 8.59 12.38
C ARG A 204 -23.79 7.30 12.98
N ILE A 205 -22.52 7.28 13.39
CA ILE A 205 -21.88 6.09 13.95
C ILE A 205 -21.85 6.20 15.48
N SER A 206 -22.44 5.20 16.14
CA SER A 206 -22.56 5.15 17.60
C SER A 206 -21.27 4.72 18.29
N ALA A 207 -20.46 3.89 17.63
CA ALA A 207 -19.22 3.37 18.18
C ALA A 207 -18.29 2.87 17.08
N VAL A 208 -16.99 2.86 17.38
CA VAL A 208 -15.96 2.21 16.56
C VAL A 208 -15.26 1.19 17.46
N VAL A 209 -15.21 -0.05 16.98
CA VAL A 209 -14.59 -1.18 17.69
C VAL A 209 -13.26 -1.48 17.03
N ASP A 210 -12.19 -1.62 17.80
CA ASP A 210 -10.87 -1.99 17.27
C ASP A 210 -10.19 -3.01 18.19
N ILE A 211 -9.45 -3.95 17.60
CA ILE A 211 -8.69 -4.95 18.36
C ILE A 211 -7.43 -4.36 18.98
N ASN A 212 -6.91 -3.25 18.44
CA ASN A 212 -5.70 -2.60 18.91
C ASN A 212 -5.98 -1.76 20.17
N PRO A 213 -5.49 -2.18 21.36
CA PRO A 213 -5.74 -1.48 22.61
C PRO A 213 -5.20 -0.05 22.62
N HIS A 214 -4.20 0.26 21.80
CA HIS A 214 -3.65 1.61 21.70
C HIS A 214 -4.60 2.62 21.03
N LYS A 215 -5.67 2.13 20.39
CA LYS A 215 -6.70 2.98 19.78
C LYS A 215 -7.93 3.17 20.68
N TRP A 216 -8.02 2.45 21.80
CA TRP A 216 -9.16 2.53 22.69
C TRP A 216 -9.22 3.89 23.41
N GLY A 217 -10.42 4.45 23.53
CA GLY A 217 -10.64 5.76 24.14
C GLY A 217 -10.05 6.94 23.35
N LYS A 218 -9.73 6.73 22.07
CA LYS A 218 -9.24 7.77 21.15
C LYS A 218 -10.34 8.20 20.19
N PHE A 219 -10.11 9.32 19.51
CA PHE A 219 -10.96 9.82 18.42
C PHE A 219 -10.44 9.31 17.08
N LEU A 220 -11.34 9.24 16.10
CA LEU A 220 -11.02 9.07 14.69
C LEU A 220 -10.74 10.42 14.02
#